data_AF-A0A2M8NKK0-F1
#
_entry.id   AF-A0A2M8NKK0-F1
#
_cell.length_a   1.000
_cell.length_b   1.000
_cell.length_c   1.000
_cell.angle_alpha   90.00
_cell.angle_beta   90.00
_cell.angle_gamma   90.00
#
_symmetry.space_group_name_H-M   'P 1'
#
loop_
_entity.id
_entity.type
_entity.pdbx_description
1 polymer ?
#
loop_
_entity_poly.entity_id
_entity_poly.type
_entity_poly.pdbx_seq_one_letter_code
_entity_poly.pdbx_strand_id
1 'polypeptide(L)'
;MVFNPIDHPHRRLNPLTGEYVLVSPHRTKRPWQGQVERADEQRPRYDPTCYLCPGNVRANGEHNPAYDSTFVFTNDFAALLPDTPDGVAEHPLFSYHS
;
A
#
# COMPACT_ATOMS: atom_id res chain seq x y z
N MET A 1 -25.20 -33.84 -10.49
CA MET A 1 -24.24 -33.41 -9.46
C MET A 1 -24.70 -32.07 -8.90
N VAL A 2 -24.63 -31.88 -7.59
CA VAL A 2 -24.98 -30.62 -6.92
C VAL A 2 -23.72 -29.79 -6.74
N PHE A 3 -23.80 -28.49 -6.99
CA PHE A 3 -22.69 -27.57 -6.76
C PHE A 3 -22.37 -27.48 -5.26
N ASN A 4 -21.11 -27.66 -4.87
CA ASN A 4 -20.60 -27.41 -3.52
C ASN A 4 -19.51 -26.34 -3.56
N PRO A 5 -19.72 -25.13 -3.00
CA PRO A 5 -18.71 -24.06 -3.02
C PRO A 5 -17.47 -24.38 -2.17
N ILE A 6 -17.54 -25.39 -1.28
CA ILE A 6 -16.38 -25.82 -0.48
C ILE A 6 -15.37 -26.59 -1.35
N ASP A 7 -15.83 -27.33 -2.35
CA ASP A 7 -14.98 -28.20 -3.16
C ASP A 7 -14.80 -27.67 -4.60
N HIS A 8 -15.84 -27.08 -5.17
CA HIS A 8 -15.86 -26.69 -6.57
C HIS A 8 -15.36 -25.26 -6.79
N PRO A 9 -14.50 -25.03 -7.81
CA PRO A 9 -14.11 -23.69 -8.22
C PRO A 9 -15.32 -22.84 -8.61
N HIS A 10 -15.29 -21.56 -8.22
CA HIS A 10 -16.37 -20.61 -8.52
C HIS A 10 -15.83 -19.18 -8.50
N ARG A 11 -16.64 -18.22 -8.98
CA ARG A 11 -16.33 -16.80 -8.90
C ARG A 11 -17.29 -16.12 -7.93
N ARG A 12 -16.79 -15.13 -7.17
CA ARG A 12 -17.60 -14.28 -6.30
C ARG A 12 -17.46 -12.83 -6.76
N LEU A 13 -18.59 -12.12 -6.90
CA LEU A 13 -18.60 -10.70 -7.23
C LEU A 13 -18.20 -9.90 -5.99
N ASN A 14 -17.24 -8.98 -6.13
CA ASN A 14 -16.98 -7.92 -5.18
C ASN A 14 -17.87 -6.72 -5.53
N PRO A 15 -18.90 -6.39 -4.73
CA PRO A 15 -19.82 -5.30 -5.05
C PRO A 15 -19.17 -3.91 -4.95
N LEU A 16 -18.02 -3.76 -4.28
CA LEU A 16 -17.31 -2.48 -4.17
C LEU A 16 -16.55 -2.13 -5.46
N THR A 17 -16.02 -3.13 -6.17
CA THR A 17 -15.23 -2.93 -7.39
C THR A 17 -15.96 -3.35 -8.66
N GLY A 18 -17.05 -4.12 -8.54
CA GLY A 18 -17.74 -4.73 -9.69
C GLY A 18 -17.00 -5.92 -10.30
N GLU A 19 -15.87 -6.32 -9.72
CA GLU A 19 -15.02 -7.38 -10.26
C GLU A 19 -15.33 -8.73 -9.64
N TYR A 20 -14.97 -9.81 -10.34
CA TYR A 20 -15.14 -11.17 -9.85
C TYR A 20 -13.80 -11.76 -9.40
N VAL A 21 -13.78 -12.32 -8.19
CA VAL A 21 -12.65 -13.08 -7.65
C VAL A 21 -12.84 -14.58 -7.93
N LEU A 22 -11.83 -15.22 -8.52
CA LEU A 22 -11.80 -16.67 -8.73
C LEU A 22 -11.39 -17.38 -7.43
N VAL A 23 -12.25 -18.28 -6.95
CA VAL A 23 -12.02 -19.13 -5.78
C VAL A 23 -11.69 -20.54 -6.28
N SER A 24 -10.49 -21.03 -5.94
CA SER A 24 -10.04 -22.39 -6.21
C SER A 24 -9.72 -23.10 -4.88
N PRO A 25 -10.69 -23.81 -4.25
CA PRO A 25 -10.59 -24.21 -2.83
C PRO A 25 -9.39 -25.09 -2.46
N HIS A 26 -8.80 -25.79 -3.43
CA HIS A 26 -7.68 -26.71 -3.19
C HIS A 26 -6.34 -26.18 -3.71
N ARG A 27 -6.25 -24.92 -4.15
CA ARG A 27 -5.07 -24.37 -4.82
C ARG A 27 -3.80 -24.38 -3.96
N THR A 28 -3.95 -24.27 -2.65
CA THR A 28 -2.86 -24.27 -1.66
C THR A 28 -2.29 -25.66 -1.38
N LYS A 29 -2.95 -26.74 -1.84
CA LYS A 29 -2.40 -28.11 -1.74
C LYS A 29 -1.22 -28.36 -2.69
N ARG A 30 -0.96 -27.44 -3.63
CA ARG A 30 0.19 -27.57 -4.53
C ARG A 30 1.48 -27.35 -3.73
N PRO A 31 2.50 -28.21 -3.90
CA PRO A 31 3.79 -28.01 -3.25
C PRO A 31 4.34 -26.61 -3.55
N TRP A 32 4.71 -25.88 -2.51
CA TRP A 32 5.38 -24.59 -2.63
C TRP A 32 6.88 -24.79 -2.55
N GLN A 33 7.59 -24.46 -3.63
CA GLN A 33 9.05 -24.47 -3.72
C GLN A 33 9.60 -23.09 -4.13
N GLY A 34 8.75 -22.06 -4.07
CA GLY A 34 9.11 -20.69 -4.42
C GLY A 34 9.63 -19.91 -3.21
N GLN A 35 9.58 -18.58 -3.35
CA GLN A 35 10.00 -17.61 -2.34
C GLN A 35 9.30 -17.82 -0.99
N VAL A 36 10.02 -17.65 0.10
CA VAL A 36 9.47 -17.60 1.45
C VAL A 36 9.75 -16.21 2.01
N GLU A 37 8.70 -15.51 2.44
CA GLU A 37 8.83 -14.19 3.04
C GLU A 37 9.57 -14.28 4.39
N ARG A 38 10.35 -13.25 4.70
CA ARG A 38 11.04 -13.15 6.00
C ARG A 38 10.05 -12.75 7.08
N ALA A 39 10.22 -13.29 8.28
CA ALA A 39 9.53 -12.81 9.46
C ALA A 39 10.08 -11.43 9.88
N ASP A 40 9.27 -10.66 10.60
CA ASP A 40 9.64 -9.34 11.07
C ASP A 40 10.86 -9.36 12.01
N GLU A 41 11.72 -8.37 11.84
CA GLU A 41 12.90 -8.15 12.68
C GLU A 41 12.52 -7.41 13.97
N GLN A 42 13.18 -7.75 15.09
CA GLN A 42 13.04 -6.99 16.34
C GLN A 42 13.68 -5.61 16.17
N ARG A 43 12.86 -4.55 16.28
CA ARG A 43 13.30 -3.16 16.15
C ARG A 43 13.41 -2.48 17.53
N PRO A 44 14.35 -1.55 17.71
CA PRO A 44 14.44 -0.78 18.95
C PRO A 44 13.21 0.11 19.12
N ARG A 45 12.89 0.45 20.37
CA ARG A 45 11.79 1.39 20.69
C ARG A 45 12.04 2.79 20.10
N TYR A 46 13.30 3.17 19.96
CA TYR A 46 13.73 4.44 19.39
C TYR A 46 15.02 4.24 18.61
N ASP A 47 15.10 4.85 17.44
CA ASP A 47 16.27 4.85 16.58
C ASP A 47 16.64 6.32 16.29
N PRO A 48 17.86 6.77 16.66
CA PRO A 48 18.28 8.15 16.44
C PRO A 48 18.42 8.53 14.95
N THR A 49 18.40 7.55 14.05
CA THR A 49 18.46 7.76 12.59
C THR A 49 17.09 7.67 11.90
N CYS A 50 16.03 7.34 12.63
CA CYS A 50 14.69 7.20 12.07
C CYS A 50 14.04 8.56 11.80
N TYR A 51 13.67 8.83 10.54
CA TYR A 51 13.00 10.07 10.12
C TYR A 51 11.60 10.28 10.74
N LEU A 52 11.00 9.22 11.29
CA LEU A 52 9.67 9.30 11.90
C LEU A 52 9.73 9.43 13.43
N CYS A 53 10.87 9.21 14.09
CA CYS A 53 10.94 9.22 15.55
C CYS A 53 10.88 10.65 16.14
N PRO A 54 10.40 10.82 17.40
CA PRO A 54 10.32 12.12 18.06
C PRO A 54 11.69 12.81 18.17
N GLY A 55 11.75 14.11 17.96
CA GLY A 55 12.99 14.91 18.07
C GLY A 55 14.00 14.72 16.92
N ASN A 56 13.85 13.68 16.10
CA ASN A 56 14.77 13.42 14.99
C ASN A 56 14.56 14.37 13.83
N VAL A 57 15.63 14.53 13.05
CA VAL A 57 15.61 15.22 11.76
C VAL A 57 14.89 14.33 10.75
N ARG A 58 13.98 14.90 9.96
CA ARG A 58 13.30 14.25 8.83
C ARG A 58 14.14 14.31 7.55
N ALA A 59 13.66 13.67 6.50
CA ALA A 59 14.35 13.64 5.21
C ALA A 59 14.52 15.04 4.57
N ASN A 60 13.62 15.98 4.87
CA ASN A 60 13.71 17.37 4.41
C ASN A 60 14.61 18.28 5.28
N GLY A 61 15.18 17.75 6.37
CA GLY A 61 16.02 18.51 7.31
C GLY A 61 15.27 19.19 8.47
N GLU A 62 13.94 19.13 8.51
CA GLU A 62 13.16 19.63 9.66
C GLU A 62 13.23 18.67 10.85
N HIS A 63 13.04 19.17 12.07
CA HIS A 63 12.97 18.33 13.26
C HIS A 63 11.52 17.96 13.60
N ASN A 64 11.28 16.68 13.88
CA ASN A 64 10.05 16.24 14.52
C ASN A 64 9.96 16.85 15.93
N PRO A 65 8.76 17.27 16.38
CA PRO A 65 8.56 17.63 17.78
C PRO A 65 8.81 16.41 18.68
N ALA A 66 9.08 16.66 19.97
CA ALA A 66 9.11 15.61 20.98
C ALA A 66 7.68 15.18 21.33
N TYR A 67 7.04 14.41 20.45
CA TYR A 67 5.67 13.96 20.62
C TYR A 67 5.59 12.68 21.46
N ASP A 68 4.56 12.55 22.29
CA ASP A 68 4.32 11.38 23.15
C ASP A 68 3.27 10.40 22.58
N SER A 69 2.58 10.79 21.50
CA SER A 69 1.50 10.01 20.87
C SER A 69 1.51 10.15 19.34
N THR A 70 0.37 10.31 18.69
CA THR A 70 0.32 10.49 17.23
C THR A 70 0.83 11.86 16.82
N PHE A 71 1.67 11.89 15.79
CA PHE A 71 2.14 13.10 15.12
C PHE A 71 1.77 13.03 13.63
N VAL A 72 1.28 14.14 13.10
CA VAL A 72 0.88 14.29 11.69
C VAL A 72 1.68 15.43 11.08
N PHE A 73 2.22 15.20 9.89
CA PHE A 73 2.96 16.18 9.12
C PHE A 73 2.68 16.00 7.63
N THR A 74 2.91 17.05 6.85
CA THR A 74 2.85 16.98 5.38
C THR A 74 4.02 16.14 4.88
N ASN A 75 3.75 15.11 4.07
CA ASN A 75 4.79 14.24 3.53
C ASN A 75 5.88 15.05 2.79
N ASP A 76 7.14 14.83 3.16
CA ASP A 76 8.31 15.51 2.60
C ASP A 76 8.43 15.32 1.07
N PHE A 77 7.88 14.22 0.54
CA PHE A 77 7.82 13.88 -0.88
C PHE A 77 6.38 13.54 -1.28
N ALA A 78 5.47 14.50 -1.08
CA ALA A 78 4.06 14.33 -1.39
C ALA A 78 3.82 13.92 -2.85
N ALA A 79 3.00 12.89 -3.06
CA ALA A 79 2.63 12.41 -4.40
C ALA A 79 1.66 13.35 -5.13
N LEU A 80 1.01 14.25 -4.39
CA LEU A 80 0.04 15.23 -4.89
C LEU A 80 0.41 16.60 -4.35
N LEU A 81 0.25 17.63 -5.19
CA LEU A 81 0.42 19.02 -4.80
C LEU A 81 -0.96 19.70 -4.79
N PRO A 82 -1.26 20.53 -3.78
CA PRO A 82 -2.59 21.16 -3.65
C PRO A 82 -2.94 22.07 -4.83
N ASP A 83 -1.93 22.69 -5.45
CA ASP A 83 -2.09 23.67 -6.53
C ASP A 83 -1.52 23.17 -7.86
N THR A 84 -1.70 21.87 -8.17
CA THR A 84 -1.26 21.30 -9.45
C THR A 84 -2.08 21.90 -10.58
N PRO A 85 -1.49 22.61 -11.55
CA PRO A 85 -2.23 23.15 -12.69
C PRO A 85 -2.64 22.05 -13.67
N ASP A 86 -3.73 22.28 -14.40
CA ASP A 86 -4.13 21.42 -15.51
C ASP A 86 -3.01 21.34 -16.56
N GLY A 87 -2.74 20.12 -17.01
CA GLY A 87 -1.80 19.88 -18.11
C GLY A 87 -2.46 20.13 -19.47
N VAL A 88 -1.78 20.88 -20.34
CA VAL A 88 -2.18 20.97 -21.75
C VAL A 88 -1.52 19.85 -22.53
N ALA A 89 -2.32 18.96 -23.09
CA ALA A 89 -1.87 17.90 -23.95
C ALA A 89 -1.52 18.43 -25.35
N GLU A 90 -0.26 18.27 -25.79
CA GLU A 90 0.13 18.58 -27.17
C GLU A 90 -0.35 17.52 -28.18
N HIS A 91 -0.67 16.31 -27.71
CA HIS A 91 -1.08 15.19 -28.55
C HIS A 91 -2.27 14.43 -27.94
N PRO A 92 -3.26 13.97 -28.73
CA PRO A 92 -4.47 13.32 -28.23
C PRO A 92 -4.28 12.04 -27.40
N LEU A 93 -3.12 11.39 -27.51
CA LEU A 93 -2.78 10.18 -26.73
C LEU A 93 -2.16 10.48 -25.35
N PHE A 94 -1.81 11.74 -25.07
CA PHE A 94 -1.23 12.14 -23.79
C PHE A 94 -2.18 13.11 -23.09
N SER A 95 -3.31 12.60 -22.59
CA SER A 95 -4.25 13.39 -21.79
C SER A 95 -3.80 13.48 -20.34
N TYR A 96 -3.80 14.70 -19.79
CA TYR A 96 -3.51 14.98 -18.39
C TYR A 96 -4.82 15.37 -17.68
N HIS A 97 -5.00 14.87 -16.46
CA HIS A 97 -6.05 15.32 -15.55
C HIS A 97 -5.39 15.50 -14.18
N SER A 98 -5.43 16.72 -13.65
CA SER A 98 -4.99 17.04 -12.29
C SER A 98 -6.07 16.75 -11.26
#